data_AF-A0A068N831-F1
#
_entry.id   AF-A0A068N831-F1
#
_cell.length_a   1.000
_cell.length_b   1.000
_cell.length_c   1.000
_cell.angle_alpha   90.00
_cell.angle_beta   90.00
_cell.angle_gamma   90.00
#
_symmetry.space_group_name_H-M   'P 1'
#
loop_
_entity.id
_entity.type
_entity.pdbx_description
1 polymer ?
#
loop_
_entity_poly.entity_id
_entity_poly.type
_entity_poly.pdbx_seq_one_letter_code
_entity_poly.pdbx_strand_id
1 'polypeptide(L)'
;MIRELKKWPWFKIRQKEKDVLLSIENLDQYGASIQLNLEGLIALFDLAYLSFTEERKSKSKIKDFKRVDEIEIEENGKNKIQKYYFYDVITPQGGFLAGWDKSDGQIWLRIWRDMFWSIIKGVPATRNPFNNRCGLNLNAGDSFSKDVESVWKSLQNAEKTTGQSGAFYLGAMAVNAENVSTDDLIKWQFLLHFWAFVAQVYCPYILDKDGKRNFNGYVIVIPDIANLEDFCDILPDVLSNRNSKAFGFRPQESVIDVPEQGALELLNLIKQRIAKKAGSGLLSDLIVGVEVIHAEKQGNSIKLHSVSYLQPNEESVDDYNAIKNSYYCPWFRRQLLLNLVNPKFDLASQSWLKRHPWYGFGDLLSRIPQRWLKENNSYFSHDARQLFTQKGDFDMTVATTKTREYAEIVYKIAQGFVLSKLSSKHDLQWSKCKGNPKLEREYNDKKEKVVNEAFLAIRSRTEKQAFIDYFVSTLYPHVRQDEFVDFAQKLFQDTDEIRSLTLLALSSQYPIKRQGETE
;
A
#
# COMPACT_ATOMS: atom_id res chain seq x y z
N MET A 1 24.06 6.61 -2.48
CA MET A 1 25.17 6.41 -1.52
C MET A 1 26.40 7.25 -1.86
N ILE A 2 27.21 6.90 -2.87
CA ILE A 2 28.50 7.59 -3.15
C ILE A 2 28.32 9.09 -3.41
N ARG A 3 27.35 9.48 -4.26
CA ARG A 3 27.03 10.89 -4.52
C ARG A 3 26.66 11.66 -3.25
N GLU A 4 25.93 11.02 -2.34
CA GLU A 4 25.50 11.63 -1.08
C GLU A 4 26.63 11.74 -0.06
N LEU A 5 27.52 10.74 0.01
CA LEU A 5 28.64 10.73 0.94
C LEU A 5 29.55 11.96 0.77
N LYS A 6 29.75 12.42 -0.48
CA LYS A 6 30.53 13.62 -0.82
C LYS A 6 29.95 14.92 -0.21
N LYS A 7 28.68 14.92 0.18
CA LYS A 7 28.02 16.07 0.82
C LYS A 7 28.32 16.17 2.32
N TRP A 8 28.85 15.12 2.94
CA TRP A 8 29.09 15.09 4.39
C TRP A 8 30.41 15.78 4.76
N PRO A 9 30.42 16.67 5.77
CA PRO A 9 31.64 17.35 6.21
C PRO A 9 32.75 16.41 6.66
N TRP A 10 32.42 15.40 7.48
CA TRP A 10 33.40 14.42 7.98
C TRP A 10 34.09 13.64 6.87
N PHE A 11 33.40 13.37 5.75
CA PHE A 11 33.99 12.65 4.63
C PHE A 11 35.06 13.50 3.94
N LYS A 12 34.85 14.80 3.78
CA LYS A 12 35.85 15.72 3.21
C LYS A 12 37.10 15.82 4.09
N ILE A 13 36.95 15.75 5.40
CA ILE A 13 38.07 15.70 6.36
C ILE A 13 38.83 14.39 6.14
N ARG A 14 38.12 13.26 6.16
CA ARG A 14 38.72 11.93 5.96
C ARG A 14 39.44 11.79 4.61
N GLN A 15 38.89 12.36 3.54
CA GLN A 15 39.54 12.39 2.22
C GLN A 15 40.91 13.07 2.26
N LYS A 16 41.05 14.15 3.02
CA LYS A 16 42.33 14.86 3.17
C LYS A 16 43.32 14.10 4.05
N GLU A 17 42.83 13.44 5.09
CA GLU A 17 43.68 12.83 6.12
C GLU A 17 44.10 11.38 5.81
N LYS A 18 43.28 10.62 5.08
CA LYS A 18 43.45 9.17 4.89
C LYS A 18 43.54 8.72 3.43
N ASP A 19 43.81 9.65 2.51
CA ASP A 19 43.92 9.38 1.06
C ASP A 19 42.77 8.50 0.54
N VAL A 20 41.54 8.93 0.83
CA VAL A 20 40.34 8.15 0.51
C VAL A 20 40.06 8.21 -0.98
N LEU A 21 40.13 7.04 -1.64
CA LEU A 21 39.70 6.88 -3.02
C LEU A 21 38.27 6.33 -3.02
N LEU A 22 37.33 7.14 -3.50
CA LEU A 22 35.96 6.73 -3.76
C LEU A 22 35.31 7.64 -4.79
N SER A 23 35.19 7.14 -6.01
CA SER A 23 34.69 7.90 -7.16
C SER A 23 33.83 7.00 -8.06
N ILE A 24 32.93 7.65 -8.81
CA ILE A 24 32.20 7.01 -9.91
C ILE A 24 32.97 7.43 -11.16
N GLU A 25 33.57 6.49 -11.86
CA GLU A 25 34.34 6.74 -13.08
C GLU A 25 33.41 6.85 -14.29
N ASN A 26 32.44 5.94 -14.38
CA ASN A 26 31.39 5.96 -15.39
C ASN A 26 30.03 5.68 -14.73
N LEU A 27 28.99 6.33 -15.23
CA LEU A 27 27.60 6.05 -14.92
C LEU A 27 26.82 6.27 -16.21
N ASP A 28 26.13 5.23 -16.64
CA ASP A 28 25.25 5.27 -17.80
C ASP A 28 23.93 4.55 -17.47
N GLN A 29 23.08 4.40 -18.47
CA GLN A 29 21.79 3.73 -18.34
C GLN A 29 21.89 2.27 -17.84
N TYR A 30 22.97 1.54 -18.14
CA TYR A 30 23.09 0.10 -17.86
C TYR A 30 23.93 -0.21 -16.63
N GLY A 31 24.75 0.73 -16.15
CA GLY A 31 25.62 0.44 -15.01
C GLY A 31 26.48 1.60 -14.53
N ALA A 32 27.33 1.27 -13.57
CA ALA A 32 28.30 2.19 -13.02
C ALA A 32 29.64 1.49 -12.80
N SER A 33 30.73 2.20 -13.10
CA SER A 33 32.09 1.81 -12.73
C SER A 33 32.53 2.65 -11.55
N ILE A 34 32.91 1.98 -10.45
CA ILE A 34 33.26 2.63 -9.19
C ILE A 34 34.71 2.30 -8.87
N GLN A 35 35.51 3.34 -8.63
CA GLN A 35 36.86 3.22 -8.13
C GLN A 35 36.86 3.45 -6.62
N LEU A 36 37.41 2.51 -5.85
CA LEU A 36 37.50 2.67 -4.41
C LEU A 36 38.71 1.96 -3.80
N ASN A 37 39.23 2.49 -2.69
CA ASN A 37 40.19 1.80 -1.82
C ASN A 37 39.52 1.33 -0.51
N LEU A 38 40.27 0.63 0.33
CA LEU A 38 39.75 0.13 1.62
C LEU A 38 39.16 1.26 2.47
N GLU A 39 39.83 2.41 2.56
CA GLU A 39 39.32 3.56 3.31
C GLU A 39 38.03 4.13 2.73
N GLY A 40 37.88 4.14 1.40
CA GLY A 40 36.64 4.49 0.71
C GLY A 40 35.50 3.53 1.05
N LEU A 41 35.80 2.23 1.13
CA LEU A 41 34.83 1.23 1.55
C LEU A 41 34.43 1.39 3.02
N ILE A 42 35.38 1.70 3.91
CA ILE A 42 35.09 1.97 5.32
C ILE A 42 34.16 3.16 5.43
N ALA A 43 34.41 4.25 4.70
CA ALA A 43 33.53 5.42 4.69
C ALA A 43 32.10 5.10 4.20
N LEU A 44 31.95 4.23 3.18
CA LEU A 44 30.63 3.77 2.74
C LEU A 44 29.89 2.98 3.81
N PHE A 45 30.58 2.07 4.50
CA PHE A 45 29.98 1.25 5.56
C PHE A 45 29.68 2.08 6.80
N ASP A 46 30.54 3.04 7.15
CA ASP A 46 30.27 3.98 8.23
C ASP A 46 28.99 4.77 7.94
N LEU A 47 28.77 5.26 6.71
CA LEU A 47 27.50 5.91 6.34
C LEU A 47 26.30 4.95 6.36
N ALA A 48 26.46 3.71 5.88
CA ALA A 48 25.39 2.73 5.80
C ALA A 48 24.94 2.21 7.18
N TYR A 49 25.90 1.97 8.06
CA TYR A 49 25.73 1.24 9.31
C TYR A 49 25.82 2.11 10.56
N LEU A 50 25.96 3.44 10.41
CA LEU A 50 25.92 4.35 11.55
C LEU A 50 24.62 4.14 12.34
N SER A 51 24.74 4.14 13.67
CA SER A 51 23.60 4.01 14.56
C SER A 51 23.78 4.89 15.80
N PHE A 52 22.68 5.12 16.50
CA PHE A 52 22.64 5.90 17.73
C PHE A 52 21.76 5.21 18.76
N THR A 53 21.92 5.63 20.02
CA THR A 53 21.09 5.18 21.13
C THR A 53 19.85 6.05 21.25
N GLU A 54 18.68 5.44 21.15
CA GLU A 54 17.38 6.09 21.34
C GLU A 54 16.77 5.63 22.67
N GLU A 55 16.38 6.57 23.54
CA GLU A 55 15.61 6.25 24.75
C GLU A 55 14.14 6.01 24.39
N ARG A 56 13.63 4.83 24.68
CA ARG A 56 12.22 4.44 24.49
C ARG A 56 11.56 4.15 25.83
N LYS A 57 10.22 4.19 25.85
CA LYS A 57 9.42 3.86 27.04
C LYS A 57 8.44 2.72 26.79
N SER A 58 8.20 1.91 27.81
CA SER A 58 7.27 0.77 27.80
C SER A 58 6.40 0.77 29.04
N LYS A 59 5.14 0.36 28.90
CA LYS A 59 4.23 0.12 30.05
C LYS A 59 4.57 -1.19 30.78
N SER A 60 5.17 -2.14 30.06
CA SER A 60 5.61 -3.42 30.60
C SER A 60 7.06 -3.34 31.05
N LYS A 61 7.38 -3.99 32.16
CA LYS A 61 8.76 -4.11 32.66
C LYS A 61 9.62 -4.83 31.64
N ILE A 62 10.70 -4.18 31.22
CA ILE A 62 11.73 -4.76 30.35
C ILE A 62 12.92 -5.17 31.24
N LYS A 63 13.74 -6.11 30.78
CA LYS A 63 14.89 -6.62 31.56
C LYS A 63 15.91 -5.52 31.86
N ASP A 64 16.31 -4.76 30.84
CA ASP A 64 17.39 -3.77 30.91
C ASP A 64 16.82 -2.34 30.81
N PHE A 65 16.06 -1.91 31.83
CA PHE A 65 15.52 -0.55 31.92
C PHE A 65 16.46 0.36 32.71
N LYS A 66 16.56 1.63 32.30
CA LYS A 66 17.36 2.68 32.95
C LYS A 66 16.64 3.28 34.15
N ARG A 67 15.38 3.64 33.97
CA ARG A 67 14.56 4.32 34.98
C ARG A 67 13.08 3.97 34.85
N VAL A 68 12.34 4.26 35.92
CA VAL A 68 10.88 4.11 35.98
C VAL A 68 10.29 5.45 36.36
N ASP A 69 9.41 5.98 35.52
CA ASP A 69 8.68 7.21 35.82
C ASP A 69 7.20 6.88 36.01
N GLU A 70 6.57 7.51 37.00
CA GLU A 70 5.13 7.50 37.21
C GLU A 70 4.55 8.76 36.57
N ILE A 71 3.79 8.59 35.48
CA ILE A 71 3.19 9.70 34.74
C ILE A 71 1.69 9.69 35.00
N GLU A 72 1.16 10.82 35.45
CA GLU A 72 -0.28 11.04 35.53
C GLU A 72 -0.82 11.26 34.11
N ILE A 73 -1.74 10.38 33.71
CA ILE A 73 -2.43 10.46 32.42
C ILE A 73 -3.93 10.53 32.66
N GLU A 74 -4.59 11.38 31.88
CA GLU A 74 -6.04 11.46 31.85
C GLU A 74 -6.58 10.41 30.87
N GLU A 75 -7.32 9.43 31.38
CA GLU A 75 -7.93 8.37 30.59
C GLU A 75 -9.43 8.35 30.92
N ASN A 76 -10.28 8.68 29.94
CA ASN A 76 -11.73 8.83 30.11
C ASN A 76 -12.14 9.84 31.19
N GLY A 77 -11.46 11.00 31.27
CA GLY A 77 -11.77 12.06 32.24
C GLY A 77 -11.40 11.74 33.70
N LYS A 78 -10.62 10.67 33.92
CA LYS A 78 -10.07 10.31 35.23
C LYS A 78 -8.55 10.31 35.16
N ASN A 79 -7.93 10.97 36.14
CA ASN A 79 -6.49 10.92 36.31
C ASN A 79 -6.07 9.54 36.81
N LYS A 80 -5.10 8.95 36.13
CA LYS A 80 -4.53 7.65 36.47
C LYS A 80 -3.02 7.75 36.42
N ILE A 81 -2.36 7.27 37.47
CA ILE A 81 -0.90 7.15 37.48
C ILE A 81 -0.53 5.89 36.69
N GLN A 82 0.30 6.05 35.66
CA GLN A 82 0.81 4.95 34.84
C GLN A 82 2.34 4.90 34.89
N LYS A 83 2.86 3.72 35.23
CA LYS A 83 4.30 3.43 35.25
C LYS A 83 4.84 3.22 33.85
N TYR A 84 5.94 3.89 33.54
CA TYR A 84 6.70 3.72 32.32
C TYR A 84 8.14 3.33 32.63
N TYR A 85 8.62 2.26 31.99
CA TYR A 85 10.01 1.80 32.03
C TYR A 85 10.75 2.36 30.82
N PHE A 86 11.79 3.15 31.07
CA PHE A 86 12.64 3.75 30.04
C PHE A 86 13.84 2.86 29.78
N TYR A 87 14.20 2.66 28.52
CA TYR A 87 15.29 1.77 28.10
C TYR A 87 15.91 2.27 26.80
N ASP A 88 17.17 1.93 26.60
CA ASP A 88 17.91 2.31 25.40
C ASP A 88 17.74 1.27 24.30
N VAL A 89 17.60 1.76 23.06
CA VAL A 89 17.59 0.93 21.87
C VAL A 89 18.54 1.50 20.83
N ILE A 90 19.43 0.66 20.33
CA ILE A 90 20.27 0.98 19.18
C ILE A 90 19.38 1.10 17.93
N THR A 91 19.46 2.24 17.27
CA THR A 91 18.62 2.59 16.13
C THR A 91 19.48 3.01 14.93
N PRO A 92 19.23 2.46 13.72
CA PRO A 92 19.95 2.87 12.51
C PRO A 92 19.81 4.37 12.24
N GLN A 93 20.89 5.06 11.86
CA GLN A 93 20.83 6.46 11.46
C GLN A 93 20.04 6.63 10.16
N GLY A 94 20.17 5.68 9.24
CA GLY A 94 19.52 5.70 7.91
C GLY A 94 20.29 6.48 6.84
N GLY A 95 21.56 6.81 7.10
CA GLY A 95 22.46 7.43 6.13
C GLY A 95 21.87 8.72 5.53
N PHE A 96 21.77 8.76 4.19
CA PHE A 96 21.25 9.91 3.46
C PHE A 96 19.73 10.07 3.52
N LEU A 97 18.97 9.04 3.90
CA LEU A 97 17.50 9.08 3.93
C LEU A 97 16.99 10.17 4.88
N ALA A 98 17.72 10.46 5.96
CA ALA A 98 17.39 11.53 6.89
C ALA A 98 17.37 12.91 6.23
N GLY A 99 18.24 13.16 5.24
CA GLY A 99 18.27 14.43 4.50
C GLY A 99 17.13 14.58 3.49
N TRP A 100 16.46 13.48 3.12
CA TRP A 100 15.35 13.48 2.17
C TRP A 100 13.99 13.29 2.84
N ASP A 101 13.94 13.03 4.14
CA ASP A 101 12.69 13.02 4.87
C ASP A 101 12.36 14.41 5.40
N LYS A 102 11.49 15.13 4.67
CA LYS A 102 11.03 16.48 5.02
C LYS A 102 9.80 16.50 5.93
N SER A 103 9.35 15.34 6.41
CA SER A 103 8.21 15.26 7.30
C SER A 103 8.57 15.63 8.75
N ASP A 104 7.60 16.16 9.49
CA ASP A 104 7.79 16.48 10.90
C ASP A 104 8.18 15.24 11.70
N GLY A 105 9.32 15.30 12.38
CA GLY A 105 9.86 14.17 13.13
C GLY A 105 10.35 13.00 12.28
N GLN A 106 10.56 13.21 10.97
CA GLN A 106 11.09 12.22 10.03
C GLN A 106 10.33 10.88 10.06
N ILE A 107 9.00 10.96 9.89
CA ILE A 107 8.11 9.80 10.00
C ILE A 107 8.33 8.74 8.92
N TRP A 108 8.86 9.10 7.74
CA TRP A 108 9.23 8.12 6.71
C TRP A 108 10.51 7.38 7.09
N LEU A 109 11.50 8.09 7.62
CA LEU A 109 12.73 7.49 8.13
C LEU A 109 12.43 6.56 9.31
N ARG A 110 11.50 6.94 10.20
CA ARG A 110 11.08 6.09 11.30
C ARG A 110 10.52 4.76 10.80
N ILE A 111 9.58 4.76 9.85
CA ILE A 111 9.03 3.49 9.33
C ILE A 111 10.08 2.67 8.59
N TRP A 112 11.03 3.32 7.91
CA TRP A 112 12.16 2.63 7.30
C TRP A 112 13.04 1.96 8.36
N ARG A 113 13.38 2.65 9.45
CA ARG A 113 14.14 2.09 10.58
C ARG A 113 13.41 0.90 11.20
N ASP A 114 12.11 1.04 11.45
CA ASP A 114 11.30 -0.01 12.05
C ASP A 114 11.21 -1.25 11.15
N MET A 115 10.98 -1.06 9.85
CA MET A 115 11.02 -2.14 8.85
C MET A 115 12.41 -2.77 8.80
N PHE A 116 13.46 -1.96 8.66
CA PHE A 116 14.82 -2.44 8.50
C PHE A 116 15.27 -3.26 9.71
N TRP A 117 14.95 -2.82 10.93
CA TRP A 117 15.30 -3.52 12.16
C TRP A 117 14.44 -4.75 12.44
N SER A 118 13.19 -4.74 11.99
CA SER A 118 12.23 -5.84 12.22
C SER A 118 12.34 -6.93 11.17
N ILE A 119 12.57 -6.57 9.90
CA ILE A 119 12.56 -7.47 8.76
C ILE A 119 13.99 -7.77 8.31
N ILE A 120 14.70 -6.79 7.73
CA ILE A 120 16.03 -7.00 7.13
C ILE A 120 17.06 -7.46 8.17
N LYS A 121 17.10 -6.79 9.33
CA LYS A 121 17.95 -7.10 10.48
C LYS A 121 17.14 -7.65 11.65
N GLY A 122 16.10 -8.41 11.33
CA GLY A 122 15.20 -9.03 12.31
C GLY A 122 15.91 -10.00 13.25
N VAL A 123 16.98 -10.65 12.78
CA VAL A 123 17.83 -11.57 13.56
C VAL A 123 18.92 -10.78 14.30
N PRO A 124 19.04 -10.91 15.63
CA PRO A 124 19.97 -10.09 16.43
C PRO A 124 21.43 -10.09 15.95
N ALA A 125 21.97 -11.24 15.54
CA ALA A 125 23.37 -11.35 15.11
C ALA A 125 23.68 -10.48 13.87
N THR A 126 22.67 -10.21 13.04
CA THR A 126 22.81 -9.40 11.82
C THR A 126 22.95 -7.90 12.12
N ARG A 127 22.76 -7.48 13.38
CA ARG A 127 22.84 -6.08 13.83
C ARG A 127 24.25 -5.65 14.25
N ASN A 128 25.22 -6.58 14.31
CA ASN A 128 26.59 -6.29 14.74
C ASN A 128 27.25 -5.10 14.01
N PRO A 129 27.11 -4.92 12.68
CA PRO A 129 27.65 -3.74 12.00
C PRO A 129 27.16 -2.41 12.55
N PHE A 130 25.91 -2.37 13.04
CA PHE A 130 25.32 -1.19 13.68
C PHE A 130 25.78 -1.05 15.13
N ASN A 131 25.75 -2.14 15.90
CA ASN A 131 26.17 -2.15 17.30
C ASN A 131 27.61 -1.63 17.46
N ASN A 132 28.51 -2.08 16.57
CA ASN A 132 29.92 -1.68 16.58
C ASN A 132 30.14 -0.22 16.16
N ARG A 133 29.15 0.40 15.50
CA ARG A 133 29.17 1.80 15.06
C ARG A 133 28.27 2.70 15.90
N CYS A 134 27.67 2.19 16.96
CA CYS A 134 26.78 2.97 17.81
C CYS A 134 27.58 4.02 18.59
N GLY A 135 27.26 5.30 18.37
CA GLY A 135 27.90 6.41 19.07
C GLY A 135 29.24 6.88 18.51
N LEU A 136 29.68 6.37 17.35
CA LEU A 136 30.88 6.90 16.69
C LEU A 136 30.70 8.38 16.31
N ASN A 137 31.70 9.20 16.62
CA ASN A 137 31.75 10.58 16.16
C ASN A 137 32.62 10.66 14.89
N LEU A 138 31.98 10.49 13.73
CA LEU A 138 32.69 10.54 12.45
C LEU A 138 33.41 11.89 12.20
N ASN A 139 32.93 12.99 12.80
CA ASN A 139 33.61 14.30 12.70
C ASN A 139 34.91 14.36 13.52
N ALA A 140 35.07 13.50 14.52
CA ALA A 140 36.30 13.34 15.30
C ALA A 140 37.26 12.30 14.70
N GLY A 141 36.91 11.70 13.56
CA GLY A 141 37.72 10.69 12.88
C GLY A 141 37.46 9.24 13.34
N ASP A 142 36.47 9.01 14.22
CA ASP A 142 36.07 7.67 14.65
C ASP A 142 35.62 6.82 13.46
N SER A 143 35.95 5.53 13.45
CA SER A 143 35.53 4.60 12.39
C SER A 143 35.60 3.15 12.87
N PHE A 144 34.91 2.24 12.17
CA PHE A 144 34.99 0.80 12.42
C PHE A 144 35.28 0.05 11.11
N SER A 145 36.30 -0.81 11.10
CA SER A 145 36.82 -1.44 9.88
C SER A 145 36.72 -2.98 9.82
N LYS A 146 36.54 -3.69 10.95
CA LYS A 146 36.72 -5.16 10.97
C LYS A 146 35.79 -5.93 10.02
N ASP A 147 34.53 -5.52 9.94
CA ASP A 147 33.57 -6.12 9.00
C ASP A 147 33.90 -5.74 7.55
N VAL A 148 34.37 -4.51 7.34
CA VAL A 148 34.78 -3.98 6.03
C VAL A 148 36.01 -4.69 5.47
N GLU A 149 37.02 -4.96 6.30
CA GLU A 149 38.23 -5.68 5.89
C GLU A 149 37.91 -7.08 5.33
N SER A 150 36.93 -7.76 5.94
CA SER A 150 36.44 -9.05 5.44
C SER A 150 35.80 -8.92 4.05
N VAL A 151 34.91 -7.94 3.87
CA VAL A 151 34.27 -7.66 2.57
C VAL A 151 35.31 -7.27 1.52
N TRP A 152 36.28 -6.42 1.88
CA TRP A 152 37.38 -6.00 1.00
C TRP A 152 38.20 -7.19 0.50
N LYS A 153 38.53 -8.12 1.40
CA LYS A 153 39.25 -9.35 1.05
C LYS A 153 38.43 -10.22 0.09
N SER A 154 37.12 -10.35 0.32
CA SER A 154 36.23 -11.09 -0.58
C SER A 154 36.16 -10.46 -1.97
N LEU A 155 36.08 -9.12 -2.05
CA LEU A 155 36.03 -8.39 -3.32
C LEU A 155 37.29 -8.55 -4.19
N GLN A 156 38.44 -8.94 -3.62
CA GLN A 156 39.62 -9.33 -4.42
C GLN A 156 39.37 -10.55 -5.31
N ASN A 157 38.28 -11.30 -5.07
CA ASN A 157 37.85 -12.44 -5.86
C ASN A 157 36.37 -12.30 -6.24
N ALA A 158 35.97 -11.12 -6.74
CA ALA A 158 34.57 -10.72 -6.89
C ALA A 158 33.67 -11.66 -7.72
N GLU A 159 34.28 -12.45 -8.63
CA GLU A 159 33.60 -13.44 -9.49
C GLU A 159 33.45 -14.83 -8.84
N LYS A 160 33.93 -15.03 -7.61
CA LYS A 160 33.68 -16.29 -6.89
C LYS A 160 32.27 -16.32 -6.32
N THR A 161 31.73 -17.53 -6.19
CA THR A 161 30.46 -17.78 -5.55
C THR A 161 30.57 -17.72 -4.03
N THR A 162 29.48 -17.34 -3.39
CA THR A 162 29.33 -17.20 -1.95
C THR A 162 27.87 -17.45 -1.57
N GLY A 163 27.64 -18.00 -0.38
CA GLY A 163 26.29 -18.29 0.10
C GLY A 163 25.51 -17.02 0.43
N GLN A 164 24.23 -17.02 0.11
CA GLN A 164 23.30 -15.97 0.47
C GLN A 164 22.61 -16.23 1.80
N SER A 165 22.31 -15.16 2.51
CA SER A 165 21.54 -15.21 3.75
C SER A 165 20.35 -14.27 3.67
N GLY A 166 19.28 -14.65 4.39
CA GLY A 166 18.09 -13.81 4.57
C GLY A 166 18.36 -12.39 5.10
N ALA A 167 19.54 -12.15 5.68
CA ALA A 167 19.97 -10.86 6.18
C ALA A 167 20.41 -9.86 5.09
N PHE A 168 20.68 -10.37 3.88
CA PHE A 168 21.08 -9.62 2.69
C PHE A 168 20.02 -9.71 1.59
N TYR A 169 19.56 -10.94 1.29
CA TYR A 169 18.53 -11.20 0.29
C TYR A 169 17.31 -11.84 0.96
N LEU A 170 16.18 -11.13 0.97
CA LEU A 170 14.97 -11.62 1.63
C LEU A 170 14.48 -12.92 0.98
N GLY A 171 14.10 -13.89 1.82
CA GLY A 171 13.69 -15.21 1.35
C GLY A 171 14.85 -16.17 1.05
N ALA A 172 16.10 -15.70 1.02
CA ALA A 172 17.26 -16.58 0.85
C ALA A 172 17.42 -17.52 2.05
N MET A 173 17.54 -18.81 1.74
CA MET A 173 17.89 -19.85 2.69
C MET A 173 19.29 -20.34 2.38
N ALA A 174 20.08 -20.62 3.42
CA ALA A 174 21.41 -21.22 3.24
C ALA A 174 21.31 -22.51 2.41
N VAL A 175 20.26 -23.29 2.66
CA VAL A 175 19.88 -24.47 1.89
C VAL A 175 18.35 -24.56 1.87
N ASN A 176 17.75 -24.84 0.72
CA ASN A 176 16.31 -25.06 0.58
C ASN A 176 15.89 -26.48 1.01
N ALA A 177 14.59 -26.78 0.96
CA ALA A 177 14.06 -28.10 1.33
C ALA A 177 14.57 -29.27 0.45
N GLU A 178 15.10 -28.96 -0.74
CA GLU A 178 15.69 -29.92 -1.68
C GLU A 178 17.22 -30.01 -1.56
N ASN A 179 17.78 -29.44 -0.49
CA ASN A 179 19.21 -29.42 -0.22
C ASN A 179 20.06 -28.61 -1.23
N VAL A 180 19.44 -27.63 -1.91
CA VAL A 180 20.11 -26.72 -2.86
C VAL A 180 20.47 -25.42 -2.15
N SER A 181 21.74 -25.00 -2.24
CA SER A 181 22.21 -23.73 -1.69
C SER A 181 21.74 -22.53 -2.52
N THR A 182 21.45 -21.43 -1.83
CA THR A 182 21.25 -20.14 -2.51
C THR A 182 22.60 -19.45 -2.59
N ASP A 183 23.30 -19.61 -3.71
CA ASP A 183 24.61 -19.00 -3.93
C ASP A 183 24.52 -17.89 -4.97
N ASP A 184 25.40 -16.89 -4.85
CA ASP A 184 25.56 -15.83 -5.85
C ASP A 184 27.02 -15.39 -5.92
N LEU A 185 27.35 -14.48 -6.82
CA LEU A 185 28.69 -13.89 -6.92
C LEU A 185 28.94 -12.89 -5.78
N ILE A 186 30.19 -12.84 -5.31
CA ILE A 186 30.62 -11.93 -4.24
C ILE A 186 30.31 -10.47 -4.58
N LYS A 187 30.50 -10.06 -5.85
CA LYS A 187 30.18 -8.69 -6.29
C LYS A 187 28.69 -8.34 -6.14
N TRP A 188 27.79 -9.30 -6.35
CA TRP A 188 26.35 -9.10 -6.19
C TRP A 188 25.94 -9.12 -4.73
N GLN A 189 26.51 -10.03 -3.93
CA GLN A 189 26.34 -10.02 -2.48
C GLN A 189 26.78 -8.69 -1.86
N PHE A 190 27.86 -8.09 -2.35
CA PHE A 190 28.32 -6.78 -1.92
C PHE A 190 27.27 -5.68 -2.15
N LEU A 191 26.60 -5.66 -3.29
CA LEU A 191 25.54 -4.68 -3.57
C LEU A 191 24.33 -4.82 -2.63
N LEU A 192 24.08 -6.03 -2.13
CA LEU A 192 22.98 -6.28 -1.17
C LEU A 192 23.16 -5.58 0.18
N HIS A 193 24.32 -4.99 0.47
CA HIS A 193 24.48 -4.12 1.63
C HIS A 193 23.67 -2.81 1.51
N PHE A 194 23.27 -2.41 0.29
CA PHE A 194 22.77 -1.06 0.01
C PHE A 194 21.35 -1.00 -0.56
N TRP A 195 20.78 -2.11 -1.04
CA TRP A 195 19.47 -2.11 -1.72
C TRP A 195 18.33 -1.56 -0.85
N ALA A 196 18.38 -1.78 0.47
CA ALA A 196 17.33 -1.34 1.38
C ALA A 196 17.18 0.18 1.44
N PHE A 197 18.19 0.95 0.97
CA PHE A 197 18.12 2.41 0.89
C PHE A 197 17.38 2.93 -0.35
N VAL A 198 17.19 2.09 -1.38
CA VAL A 198 16.38 2.44 -2.56
C VAL A 198 14.95 1.94 -2.44
N ALA A 199 14.72 0.91 -1.63
CA ALA A 199 13.40 0.34 -1.39
C ALA A 199 12.47 1.32 -0.66
N GLN A 200 11.20 1.35 -1.07
CA GLN A 200 10.13 2.05 -0.36
C GLN A 200 9.44 1.12 0.64
N VAL A 201 8.91 1.71 1.71
CA VAL A 201 8.30 0.97 2.83
C VAL A 201 6.88 1.44 3.05
N TYR A 202 5.97 0.47 3.12
CA TYR A 202 4.56 0.67 3.39
C TYR A 202 4.10 -0.27 4.51
N CYS A 203 2.97 0.06 5.12
CA CYS A 203 2.35 -0.64 6.23
C CYS A 203 0.96 -1.13 5.80
N PRO A 204 0.83 -2.38 5.35
CA PRO A 204 -0.47 -2.95 5.03
C PRO A 204 -1.28 -3.15 6.31
N TYR A 205 -2.60 -3.09 6.19
CA TYR A 205 -3.50 -3.47 7.26
C TYR A 205 -4.55 -4.46 6.81
N ILE A 206 -5.05 -5.22 7.78
CA ILE A 206 -6.21 -6.09 7.66
C ILE A 206 -7.33 -5.43 8.44
N LEU A 207 -8.52 -5.41 7.85
CA LEU A 207 -9.74 -5.01 8.53
C LEU A 207 -10.30 -6.22 9.25
N ASP A 208 -10.53 -6.09 10.55
CA ASP A 208 -11.26 -7.13 11.29
C ASP A 208 -12.77 -7.10 10.98
N LYS A 209 -13.51 -8.02 11.61
CA LYS A 209 -14.98 -8.09 11.52
C LYS A 209 -15.66 -6.80 11.95
N ASP A 210 -14.99 -5.96 12.73
CA ASP A 210 -15.52 -4.69 13.20
C ASP A 210 -15.07 -3.53 12.31
N GLY A 211 -14.24 -3.83 11.30
CA GLY A 211 -13.57 -2.93 10.36
C GLY A 211 -12.58 -1.99 11.00
N LYS A 212 -12.06 -2.37 12.17
CA LYS A 212 -10.87 -1.75 12.74
C LYS A 212 -9.65 -2.24 11.97
N ARG A 213 -8.73 -1.31 11.72
CA ARG A 213 -7.46 -1.59 11.03
C ARG A 213 -6.47 -2.24 11.99
N ASN A 214 -5.97 -3.40 11.62
CA ASN A 214 -4.87 -4.09 12.29
C ASN A 214 -3.70 -4.17 11.31
N PHE A 215 -2.61 -3.46 11.61
CA PHE A 215 -1.42 -3.48 10.77
C PHE A 215 -0.77 -4.86 10.79
N ASN A 216 -0.34 -5.34 9.63
CA ASN A 216 0.22 -6.68 9.47
C ASN A 216 1.60 -6.60 8.79
N GLY A 217 2.65 -6.35 9.57
CA GLY A 217 4.02 -6.29 9.06
C GLY A 217 4.30 -5.07 8.16
N TYR A 218 5.17 -5.27 7.18
CA TYR A 218 5.63 -4.25 6.24
C TYR A 218 5.58 -4.76 4.80
N VAL A 219 5.35 -3.85 3.87
CA VAL A 219 5.49 -4.07 2.44
C VAL A 219 6.71 -3.29 1.96
N ILE A 220 7.63 -4.01 1.34
CA ILE A 220 8.90 -3.49 0.82
C ILE A 220 8.78 -3.49 -0.69
N VAL A 221 9.00 -2.33 -1.29
CA VAL A 221 8.79 -2.07 -2.71
C VAL A 221 10.13 -1.72 -3.32
N ILE A 222 10.61 -2.58 -4.22
CA ILE A 222 11.96 -2.53 -4.78
C ILE A 222 11.83 -2.19 -6.27
N PRO A 223 12.32 -1.01 -6.72
CA PRO A 223 12.29 -0.67 -8.14
C PRO A 223 13.29 -1.52 -8.92
N ASP A 224 12.84 -2.07 -10.04
CA ASP A 224 13.67 -2.74 -11.04
C ASP A 224 14.01 -1.73 -12.15
N ILE A 225 15.28 -1.34 -12.23
CA ILE A 225 15.71 -0.10 -12.89
C ILE A 225 16.07 -0.38 -14.34
N ALA A 226 15.48 0.36 -15.29
CA ALA A 226 15.79 0.28 -16.71
C ALA A 226 16.93 1.24 -17.12
N ASN A 227 16.97 2.43 -16.51
CA ASN A 227 18.00 3.44 -16.75
C ASN A 227 18.56 3.94 -15.41
N LEU A 228 19.77 3.49 -15.09
CA LEU A 228 20.42 3.77 -13.81
C LEU A 228 20.81 5.24 -13.62
N GLU A 229 21.31 5.89 -14.67
CA GLU A 229 21.72 7.29 -14.62
C GLU A 229 20.54 8.20 -14.28
N ASP A 230 19.46 8.11 -15.05
CA ASP A 230 18.26 8.92 -14.84
C ASP A 230 17.59 8.61 -13.51
N PHE A 231 17.59 7.34 -13.09
CA PHE A 231 17.01 6.94 -11.82
C PHE A 231 17.78 7.53 -10.63
N CYS A 232 19.12 7.57 -10.71
CA CYS A 232 19.96 8.21 -9.69
C CYS A 232 19.68 9.71 -9.54
N ASP A 233 19.23 10.38 -10.60
CA ASP A 233 18.86 11.79 -10.59
C ASP A 233 17.44 12.03 -10.07
N ILE A 234 16.50 11.13 -10.39
CA ILE A 234 15.07 11.27 -10.04
C ILE A 234 14.79 10.84 -8.59
N LEU A 235 15.43 9.78 -8.10
CA LEU A 235 15.12 9.19 -6.80
C LEU A 235 15.20 10.20 -5.62
N PRO A 236 16.23 11.07 -5.50
CA PRO A 236 16.28 12.05 -4.41
C PRO A 236 15.04 12.95 -4.34
N ASP A 237 14.52 13.36 -5.51
CA ASP A 237 13.32 14.18 -5.59
C ASP A 237 12.05 13.38 -5.29
N VAL A 238 11.96 12.13 -5.74
CA VAL A 238 10.84 11.23 -5.36
C VAL A 238 10.74 11.13 -3.84
N LEU A 239 11.85 10.84 -3.16
CA LEU A 239 11.88 10.64 -1.71
C LEU A 239 11.63 11.93 -0.93
N SER A 240 12.17 13.04 -1.42
CA SER A 240 12.05 14.38 -0.82
C SER A 240 10.66 14.99 -0.93
N ASN A 241 9.81 14.47 -1.79
CA ASN A 241 8.48 15.02 -2.05
C ASN A 241 7.35 14.07 -1.64
N ARG A 242 7.64 13.03 -0.86
CA ARG A 242 6.60 12.20 -0.24
C ARG A 242 5.76 13.04 0.73
N ASN A 243 4.49 12.66 0.90
CA ASN A 243 3.57 13.37 1.77
C ASN A 243 4.03 13.34 3.24
N SER A 244 4.03 14.51 3.87
CA SER A 244 4.46 14.68 5.26
C SER A 244 3.34 14.47 6.28
N LYS A 245 2.10 14.31 5.85
CA LYS A 245 0.95 14.16 6.75
C LYS A 245 1.01 12.83 7.49
N ALA A 246 0.85 12.89 8.81
CA ALA A 246 0.83 11.73 9.67
C ALA A 246 -0.57 11.09 9.79
N PHE A 247 -0.59 9.76 9.86
CA PHE A 247 -1.69 8.93 10.35
C PHE A 247 -1.21 8.21 11.61
N GLY A 248 -1.50 8.79 12.78
CA GLY A 248 -0.91 8.38 14.04
C GLY A 248 0.61 8.56 14.01
N PHE A 249 1.36 7.46 14.15
CA PHE A 249 2.83 7.45 14.09
C PHE A 249 3.39 7.01 12.73
N ARG A 250 2.61 7.07 11.66
CA ARG A 250 3.06 6.66 10.32
C ARG A 250 2.75 7.76 9.31
N PRO A 251 3.46 7.85 8.19
CA PRO A 251 3.01 8.64 7.06
C PRO A 251 1.64 8.14 6.59
N GLN A 252 0.73 9.05 6.27
CA GLN A 252 -0.61 8.69 5.81
C GLN A 252 -0.55 7.83 4.53
N GLU A 253 0.34 8.17 3.59
CA GLU A 253 0.53 7.44 2.34
C GLU A 253 1.23 6.10 2.50
N SER A 254 1.89 5.85 3.64
CA SER A 254 2.47 4.54 3.88
C SER A 254 1.41 3.49 4.24
N VAL A 255 0.18 3.91 4.58
CA VAL A 255 -0.89 3.00 5.01
C VAL A 255 -1.67 2.51 3.79
N ILE A 256 -1.51 1.22 3.47
CA ILE A 256 -2.01 0.63 2.22
C ILE A 256 -3.07 -0.46 2.44
N ASP A 257 -4.00 -0.55 1.50
CA ASP A 257 -5.14 -1.45 1.48
C ASP A 257 -4.77 -2.85 0.93
N VAL A 258 -3.81 -2.94 0.00
CA VAL A 258 -3.24 -4.18 -0.56
C VAL A 258 -1.72 -4.01 -0.78
N PRO A 259 -0.89 -5.08 -0.74
CA PRO A 259 0.56 -4.96 -0.92
C PRO A 259 0.98 -4.24 -2.21
N GLU A 260 0.39 -4.61 -3.34
CA GLU A 260 0.71 -4.08 -4.68
C GLU A 260 0.43 -2.57 -4.80
N GLN A 261 -0.38 -2.01 -3.91
CA GLN A 261 -0.58 -0.56 -3.83
C GLN A 261 0.72 0.19 -3.59
N GLY A 262 1.67 -0.39 -2.84
CA GLY A 262 2.98 0.23 -2.62
C GLY A 262 3.75 0.44 -3.93
N ALA A 263 3.67 -0.50 -4.87
CA ALA A 263 4.26 -0.34 -6.20
C ALA A 263 3.55 0.74 -7.01
N LEU A 264 2.21 0.74 -7.03
CA LEU A 264 1.42 1.79 -7.71
C LEU A 264 1.72 3.19 -7.17
N GLU A 265 1.92 3.33 -5.86
CA GLU A 265 2.30 4.60 -5.23
C GLU A 265 3.71 5.06 -5.67
N LEU A 266 4.69 4.16 -5.71
CA LEU A 266 6.04 4.48 -6.21
C LEU A 266 6.00 4.91 -7.68
N LEU A 267 5.31 4.14 -8.52
CA LEU A 267 5.16 4.45 -9.95
C LEU A 267 4.46 5.79 -10.17
N ASN A 268 3.43 6.10 -9.38
CA ASN A 268 2.76 7.40 -9.41
C ASN A 268 3.70 8.55 -9.06
N LEU A 269 4.49 8.42 -7.99
CA LEU A 269 5.45 9.45 -7.60
C LEU A 269 6.49 9.69 -8.69
N ILE A 270 6.97 8.63 -9.33
CA ILE A 270 7.92 8.71 -10.44
C ILE A 270 7.29 9.38 -11.66
N LYS A 271 6.07 8.96 -12.06
CA LYS A 271 5.31 9.57 -13.17
C LYS A 271 5.15 11.08 -12.96
N GLN A 272 4.81 11.51 -11.75
CA GLN A 272 4.70 12.93 -11.40
C GLN A 272 6.03 13.69 -11.52
N ARG A 273 7.17 13.03 -11.33
CA ARG A 273 8.50 13.66 -11.49
C ARG A 273 8.91 13.74 -12.95
N ILE A 274 8.68 12.68 -13.73
CA ILE A 274 8.94 12.67 -15.17
C ILE A 274 8.16 13.81 -15.83
N ALA A 275 6.85 13.93 -15.53
CA ALA A 275 6.01 15.00 -16.05
C ALA A 275 6.52 16.43 -15.74
N LYS A 276 7.23 16.62 -14.61
CA LYS A 276 7.80 17.93 -14.22
C LYS A 276 9.13 18.25 -14.89
N LYS A 277 9.91 17.24 -15.32
CA LYS A 277 11.28 17.42 -15.84
C LYS A 277 11.34 17.93 -17.29
N ALA A 278 10.20 18.29 -17.90
CA ALA A 278 10.08 18.81 -19.27
C ALA A 278 10.74 17.90 -20.32
N GLY A 279 10.25 16.67 -20.41
CA GLY A 279 10.58 15.72 -21.47
C GLY A 279 9.59 14.56 -21.37
N SER A 280 8.92 14.22 -22.47
CA SER A 280 7.95 13.13 -22.56
C SER A 280 8.64 11.76 -22.48
N GLY A 281 9.35 11.49 -21.37
CA GLY A 281 9.87 10.16 -21.08
C GLY A 281 8.74 9.24 -20.64
N LEU A 282 8.76 7.99 -21.08
CA LEU A 282 7.80 7.00 -20.62
C LEU A 282 8.25 6.45 -19.26
N LEU A 283 7.30 6.05 -18.42
CA LEU A 283 7.61 5.41 -17.14
C LEU A 283 8.47 4.14 -17.33
N SER A 284 8.23 3.41 -18.43
CA SER A 284 8.97 2.22 -18.84
C SER A 284 10.42 2.48 -19.23
N ASP A 285 10.78 3.72 -19.57
CA ASP A 285 12.16 4.08 -19.94
C ASP A 285 13.06 4.16 -18.70
N LEU A 286 12.46 4.40 -17.52
CA LEU A 286 13.18 4.55 -16.26
C LEU A 286 13.21 3.25 -15.44
N ILE A 287 12.10 2.53 -15.43
CA ILE A 287 11.86 1.36 -14.57
C ILE A 287 11.24 0.25 -15.41
N VAL A 288 11.76 -0.98 -15.27
CA VAL A 288 11.22 -2.19 -15.91
C VAL A 288 10.00 -2.71 -15.14
N GLY A 289 10.01 -2.53 -13.82
CA GLY A 289 8.93 -2.94 -12.93
C GLY A 289 9.27 -2.73 -11.47
N VAL A 290 8.42 -3.27 -10.60
CA VAL A 290 8.54 -3.08 -9.17
C VAL A 290 8.25 -4.38 -8.47
N GLU A 291 9.25 -4.91 -7.76
CA GLU A 291 9.08 -6.06 -6.88
C GLU A 291 8.44 -5.61 -5.55
N VAL A 292 7.49 -6.41 -5.06
CA VAL A 292 6.72 -6.14 -3.85
C VAL A 292 6.83 -7.33 -2.93
N ILE A 293 7.40 -7.13 -1.75
CA ILE A 293 7.57 -8.16 -0.72
C ILE A 293 6.75 -7.79 0.51
N HIS A 294 5.76 -8.60 0.88
CA HIS A 294 5.02 -8.46 2.14
C HIS A 294 5.63 -9.38 3.20
N ALA A 295 6.19 -8.80 4.26
CA ALA A 295 6.87 -9.53 5.32
C ALA A 295 6.44 -9.10 6.73
N GLU A 296 6.45 -10.06 7.66
CA GLU A 296 6.13 -9.85 9.07
C GLU A 296 7.15 -10.57 9.96
N LYS A 297 7.59 -9.91 11.04
CA LYS A 297 8.38 -10.58 12.08
C LYS A 297 7.47 -11.36 13.02
N GLN A 298 7.67 -12.67 13.11
CA GLN A 298 6.96 -13.55 14.04
C GLN A 298 7.95 -14.20 15.01
N GLY A 299 8.07 -13.63 16.21
CA GLY A 299 9.10 -14.04 17.16
C GLY A 299 10.51 -13.82 16.60
N ASN A 300 11.26 -14.91 16.38
CA ASN A 300 12.62 -14.88 15.82
C ASN A 300 12.68 -15.15 14.31
N SER A 301 11.55 -15.41 13.65
CA SER A 301 11.50 -15.66 12.21
C SER A 301 10.89 -14.47 11.45
N ILE A 302 11.25 -14.37 10.18
CA ILE A 302 10.62 -13.45 9.22
C ILE A 302 9.72 -14.29 8.33
N LYS A 303 8.42 -14.03 8.39
CA LYS A 303 7.43 -14.68 7.54
C LYS A 303 7.18 -13.81 6.32
N LEU A 304 7.34 -14.39 5.13
CA LEU A 304 6.91 -13.79 3.87
C LEU A 304 5.44 -14.20 3.62
N HIS A 305 4.57 -13.22 3.45
CA HIS A 305 3.15 -13.44 3.15
C HIS A 305 2.92 -13.48 1.63
N SER A 306 3.62 -12.63 0.88
CA SER A 306 3.57 -12.62 -0.59
C SER A 306 4.84 -11.99 -1.18
N VAL A 307 5.15 -12.40 -2.40
CA VAL A 307 6.10 -11.74 -3.31
C VAL A 307 5.39 -11.58 -4.64
N SER A 308 5.37 -10.36 -5.19
CA SER A 308 4.74 -10.06 -6.48
C SER A 308 5.60 -9.06 -7.27
N TYR A 309 5.35 -8.96 -8.58
CA TYR A 309 6.05 -8.04 -9.47
C TYR A 309 5.02 -7.28 -10.29
N LEU A 310 5.13 -5.95 -10.33
CA LEU A 310 4.22 -5.08 -11.08
C LEU A 310 5.00 -4.35 -12.17
N GLN A 311 4.58 -4.53 -13.42
CA GLN A 311 5.12 -3.77 -14.55
C GLN A 311 4.53 -2.34 -14.59
N PRO A 312 5.30 -1.35 -15.07
CA PRO A 312 4.82 0.01 -15.21
C PRO A 312 3.75 0.07 -16.30
N ASN A 313 2.54 0.46 -15.93
CA ASN A 313 1.46 0.74 -16.86
C ASN A 313 0.83 2.08 -16.48
N GLU A 314 0.88 3.04 -17.39
CA GLU A 314 0.36 4.40 -17.14
C GLU A 314 -1.14 4.43 -16.87
N GLU A 315 -1.92 3.62 -17.58
CA GLU A 315 -3.37 3.48 -17.36
C GLU A 315 -3.63 2.96 -15.95
N SER A 316 -2.89 1.92 -15.53
CA SER A 316 -3.05 1.37 -14.18
C SER A 316 -2.68 2.37 -13.08
N VAL A 317 -1.69 3.22 -13.32
CA VAL A 317 -1.30 4.30 -12.39
C VAL A 317 -2.39 5.39 -12.33
N ASP A 318 -3.03 5.69 -13.45
CA ASP A 318 -4.13 6.66 -13.50
C ASP A 318 -5.41 6.13 -12.86
N ASP A 319 -5.75 4.86 -13.11
CA ASP A 319 -6.83 4.16 -12.41
C ASP A 319 -6.59 4.14 -10.90
N TYR A 320 -5.34 3.86 -10.49
CA TYR A 320 -4.96 3.91 -9.09
C TYR A 320 -5.22 5.29 -8.48
N ASN A 321 -4.81 6.36 -9.15
CA ASN A 321 -5.08 7.74 -8.71
C ASN A 321 -6.58 8.02 -8.64
N ALA A 322 -7.36 7.59 -9.61
CA ALA A 322 -8.81 7.72 -9.61
C ALA A 322 -9.43 7.01 -8.39
N ILE A 323 -8.96 5.78 -8.09
CA ILE A 323 -9.42 5.02 -6.94
C ILE A 323 -9.06 5.73 -5.62
N LYS A 324 -7.79 6.16 -5.49
CA LYS A 324 -7.27 6.84 -4.29
C LYS A 324 -8.06 8.11 -3.96
N ASN A 325 -8.46 8.87 -4.97
CA ASN A 325 -9.10 10.17 -4.80
C ASN A 325 -10.63 10.11 -4.68
N SER A 326 -11.27 9.08 -5.24
CA SER A 326 -12.75 9.04 -5.36
C SER A 326 -13.44 8.22 -4.28
N TYR A 327 -12.73 7.29 -3.62
CA TYR A 327 -13.34 6.31 -2.72
C TYR A 327 -12.78 6.40 -1.30
N TYR A 328 -13.65 6.29 -0.31
CA TYR A 328 -13.31 6.51 1.10
C TYR A 328 -13.33 5.24 1.93
N CYS A 329 -14.19 4.29 1.60
CA CYS A 329 -14.38 3.04 2.30
C CYS A 329 -13.18 2.11 2.05
N PRO A 330 -12.46 1.68 3.11
CA PRO A 330 -11.33 0.76 3.01
C PRO A 330 -11.66 -0.56 2.29
N TRP A 331 -12.82 -1.17 2.59
CA TRP A 331 -13.25 -2.41 1.95
C TRP A 331 -13.50 -2.22 0.45
N PHE A 332 -14.10 -1.09 0.08
CA PHE A 332 -14.42 -0.77 -1.30
C PHE A 332 -13.16 -0.52 -2.12
N ARG A 333 -12.27 0.34 -1.61
CA ARG A 333 -10.96 0.59 -2.23
C ARG A 333 -10.15 -0.68 -2.38
N ARG A 334 -10.06 -1.49 -1.32
CA ARG A 334 -9.34 -2.77 -1.37
C ARG A 334 -9.84 -3.66 -2.52
N GLN A 335 -11.15 -3.78 -2.70
CA GLN A 335 -11.72 -4.59 -3.78
C GLN A 335 -11.39 -4.02 -5.16
N LEU A 336 -11.49 -2.70 -5.35
CA LEU A 336 -11.12 -2.05 -6.61
C LEU A 336 -9.63 -2.21 -6.92
N LEU A 337 -8.77 -2.06 -5.91
CA LEU A 337 -7.33 -2.26 -6.06
C LEU A 337 -7.00 -3.71 -6.42
N LEU A 338 -7.67 -4.70 -5.80
CA LEU A 338 -7.52 -6.11 -6.18
C LEU A 338 -7.90 -6.35 -7.64
N ASN A 339 -8.96 -5.69 -8.13
CA ASN A 339 -9.40 -5.79 -9.53
C ASN A 339 -8.39 -5.15 -10.49
N LEU A 340 -7.73 -4.07 -10.05
CA LEU A 340 -6.71 -3.36 -10.82
C LEU A 340 -5.41 -4.17 -10.96
N VAL A 341 -4.91 -4.73 -9.86
CA VAL A 341 -3.58 -5.40 -9.83
C VAL A 341 -3.63 -6.88 -10.21
N ASN A 342 -4.81 -7.48 -10.35
CA ASN A 342 -4.98 -8.87 -10.77
C ASN A 342 -5.80 -8.95 -12.07
N PRO A 343 -5.25 -8.57 -13.23
CA PRO A 343 -5.96 -8.72 -14.49
C PRO A 343 -6.31 -10.20 -14.77
N LYS A 344 -7.31 -10.43 -15.61
CA LYS A 344 -7.70 -11.78 -16.05
C LYS A 344 -7.01 -12.09 -17.36
N PHE A 345 -6.26 -13.19 -17.43
CA PHE A 345 -5.75 -13.66 -18.72
C PHE A 345 -6.90 -14.26 -19.52
N ASP A 346 -7.13 -13.74 -20.72
CA ASP A 346 -8.06 -14.30 -21.67
C ASP A 346 -7.31 -15.17 -22.69
N LEU A 347 -7.59 -16.47 -22.65
CA LEU A 347 -6.99 -17.45 -23.56
C LEU A 347 -7.38 -17.20 -25.02
N ALA A 348 -8.56 -16.65 -25.28
CA ALA A 348 -9.04 -16.43 -26.63
C ALA A 348 -8.29 -15.29 -27.33
N SER A 349 -8.11 -14.16 -26.64
CA SER A 349 -7.34 -13.01 -27.15
C SER A 349 -5.84 -13.07 -26.83
N GLN A 350 -5.40 -14.07 -26.05
CA GLN A 350 -4.03 -14.17 -25.49
C GLN A 350 -3.57 -12.87 -24.81
N SER A 351 -4.51 -12.17 -24.17
CA SER A 351 -4.27 -10.85 -23.60
C SER A 351 -4.76 -10.76 -22.16
N TRP A 352 -4.16 -9.84 -21.39
CA TRP A 352 -4.60 -9.53 -20.04
C TRP A 352 -5.74 -8.52 -20.11
N LEU A 353 -6.93 -8.96 -19.73
CA LEU A 353 -8.12 -8.11 -19.65
C LEU A 353 -8.26 -7.53 -18.24
N LYS A 354 -8.50 -6.22 -18.19
CA LYS A 354 -8.87 -5.51 -16.98
C LYS A 354 -10.16 -6.10 -16.41
N ARG A 355 -10.19 -6.38 -15.10
CA ARG A 355 -11.42 -6.84 -14.47
C ARG A 355 -12.44 -5.72 -14.42
N HIS A 356 -13.71 -6.06 -14.60
CA HIS A 356 -14.78 -5.10 -14.37
C HIS A 356 -14.71 -4.54 -12.94
N PRO A 357 -15.01 -3.24 -12.72
CA PRO A 357 -14.89 -2.63 -11.40
C PRO A 357 -15.74 -3.30 -10.31
N TRP A 358 -16.90 -3.87 -10.67
CA TRP A 358 -17.80 -4.57 -9.75
C TRP A 358 -17.41 -6.03 -9.48
N TYR A 359 -16.34 -6.55 -10.10
CA TYR A 359 -15.87 -7.91 -9.84
C TYR A 359 -15.52 -8.09 -8.35
N GLY A 360 -15.85 -9.26 -7.79
CA GLY A 360 -15.55 -9.64 -6.40
C GLY A 360 -16.42 -8.97 -5.33
N PHE A 361 -17.26 -7.99 -5.67
CA PHE A 361 -18.14 -7.34 -4.69
C PHE A 361 -19.22 -8.26 -4.12
N GLY A 362 -19.72 -9.26 -4.86
CA GLY A 362 -20.68 -10.23 -4.31
C GLY A 362 -20.09 -11.03 -3.15
N ASP A 363 -18.83 -11.39 -3.27
CA ASP A 363 -18.04 -12.11 -2.27
C ASP A 363 -17.71 -11.26 -1.05
N LEU A 364 -17.43 -9.97 -1.27
CA LEU A 364 -17.26 -8.99 -0.20
C LEU A 364 -18.58 -8.78 0.55
N LEU A 365 -19.65 -8.47 -0.18
CA LEU A 365 -20.97 -8.15 0.35
C LEU A 365 -21.65 -9.32 1.07
N SER A 366 -21.27 -10.56 0.73
CA SER A 366 -21.72 -11.77 1.44
C SER A 366 -21.06 -11.93 2.82
N ARG A 367 -19.92 -11.28 3.07
CA ARG A 367 -19.11 -11.43 4.29
C ARG A 367 -19.11 -10.19 5.19
N ILE A 368 -19.22 -8.99 4.64
CA ILE A 368 -19.17 -7.77 5.47
C ILE A 368 -20.37 -7.70 6.44
N PRO A 369 -20.17 -7.19 7.67
CA PRO A 369 -21.26 -6.98 8.61
C PRO A 369 -22.21 -5.88 8.12
N GLN A 370 -23.51 -6.07 8.32
CA GLN A 370 -24.54 -5.13 7.84
C GLN A 370 -24.39 -3.71 8.38
N ARG A 371 -23.89 -3.55 9.60
CA ARG A 371 -23.68 -2.24 10.20
C ARG A 371 -22.78 -1.34 9.35
N TRP A 372 -21.85 -1.91 8.59
CA TRP A 372 -20.99 -1.14 7.67
C TRP A 372 -21.76 -0.52 6.48
N LEU A 373 -22.97 -0.99 6.20
CA LEU A 373 -23.87 -0.42 5.21
C LEU A 373 -24.83 0.63 5.82
N LYS A 374 -25.06 0.58 7.14
CA LYS A 374 -26.16 1.30 7.86
C LYS A 374 -25.68 2.37 8.84
N GLU A 375 -24.72 2.03 9.69
CA GLU A 375 -24.40 2.76 10.92
C GLU A 375 -22.91 3.17 10.89
N ASN A 376 -22.65 4.47 11.05
CA ASN A 376 -21.33 5.08 11.20
C ASN A 376 -20.36 5.07 9.99
N ASN A 377 -20.70 4.49 8.84
CA ASN A 377 -19.85 4.52 7.64
C ASN A 377 -20.65 4.61 6.33
N SER A 378 -21.34 5.74 6.10
CA SER A 378 -21.98 6.04 4.80
C SER A 378 -21.00 6.01 3.62
N TYR A 379 -19.68 5.91 3.89
CA TYR A 379 -18.63 5.74 2.90
C TYR A 379 -18.84 4.56 1.96
N PHE A 380 -19.30 3.38 2.42
CA PHE A 380 -19.52 2.26 1.46
C PHE A 380 -20.64 2.59 0.48
N SER A 381 -21.77 3.10 0.99
CA SER A 381 -22.94 3.46 0.18
C SER A 381 -22.65 4.67 -0.73
N HIS A 382 -21.86 5.63 -0.24
CA HIS A 382 -21.28 6.71 -1.03
C HIS A 382 -20.43 6.17 -2.18
N ASP A 383 -19.46 5.31 -1.88
CA ASP A 383 -18.53 4.75 -2.85
C ASP A 383 -19.23 3.87 -3.89
N ALA A 384 -20.22 3.08 -3.46
CA ALA A 384 -21.08 2.34 -4.36
C ALA A 384 -21.82 3.27 -5.33
N ARG A 385 -22.35 4.40 -4.84
CA ARG A 385 -23.01 5.41 -5.68
C ARG A 385 -22.03 6.10 -6.61
N GLN A 386 -20.83 6.43 -6.12
CA GLN A 386 -19.77 7.04 -6.91
C GLN A 386 -19.35 6.15 -8.07
N LEU A 387 -19.24 4.83 -7.85
CA LEU A 387 -18.92 3.86 -8.90
C LEU A 387 -19.91 3.88 -10.06
N PHE A 388 -21.21 3.92 -9.77
CA PHE A 388 -22.25 4.01 -10.80
C PHE A 388 -22.33 5.40 -11.46
N THR A 389 -21.89 6.46 -10.77
CA THR A 389 -21.91 7.84 -11.30
C THR A 389 -20.76 8.08 -12.27
N GLN A 390 -19.52 7.72 -11.88
CA GLN A 390 -18.34 7.92 -12.74
C GLN A 390 -18.43 7.15 -14.06
N LYS A 391 -19.03 5.95 -14.05
CA LYS A 391 -19.28 5.17 -15.27
C LYS A 391 -20.28 5.84 -16.23
N GLY A 392 -21.19 6.67 -15.73
CA GLY A 392 -22.10 7.46 -16.57
C GLY A 392 -21.40 8.59 -17.36
N ASP A 393 -20.26 9.08 -16.87
CA ASP A 393 -19.51 10.19 -17.50
C ASP A 393 -18.39 9.71 -18.44
N PHE A 394 -17.86 8.49 -18.26
CA PHE A 394 -16.82 7.95 -19.15
C PHE A 394 -17.34 7.58 -20.56
N ASP A 395 -18.66 7.44 -20.75
CA ASP A 395 -19.29 7.08 -22.03
C ASP A 395 -19.86 8.29 -22.81
N MET A 396 -19.63 9.52 -22.34
CA MET A 396 -20.12 10.74 -23.02
C MET A 396 -19.38 11.10 -24.33
N THR A 397 -18.42 10.29 -24.77
CA THR A 397 -17.75 10.46 -26.08
C THR A 397 -18.12 9.41 -27.13
N VAL A 398 -18.96 8.42 -26.80
CA VAL A 398 -19.52 7.47 -27.77
C VAL A 398 -21.04 7.60 -27.80
N ALA A 399 -21.50 8.71 -28.35
CA ALA A 399 -22.89 8.89 -28.75
C ALA A 399 -23.23 7.99 -29.96
N THR A 400 -23.24 6.67 -29.78
CA THR A 400 -23.73 5.71 -30.81
C THR A 400 -24.38 4.42 -30.31
N THR A 401 -24.43 4.09 -29.01
CA THR A 401 -25.14 2.89 -28.52
C THR A 401 -26.52 3.24 -27.97
N LYS A 402 -27.59 2.81 -28.66
CA LYS A 402 -28.98 2.89 -28.16
C LYS A 402 -29.22 2.01 -26.92
N THR A 403 -28.33 1.05 -26.66
CA THR A 403 -28.44 0.02 -25.63
C THR A 403 -27.58 0.39 -24.41
N ARG A 404 -28.18 0.36 -23.21
CA ARG A 404 -27.46 0.60 -21.94
C ARG A 404 -26.60 -0.59 -21.54
N GLU A 405 -25.49 -0.32 -20.86
CA GLU A 405 -24.71 -1.38 -20.20
C GLU A 405 -25.57 -2.05 -19.10
N TYR A 406 -25.47 -3.38 -18.96
CA TYR A 406 -26.26 -4.14 -17.98
C TYR A 406 -26.07 -3.66 -16.53
N ALA A 407 -24.90 -3.11 -16.19
CA ALA A 407 -24.67 -2.48 -14.89
C ALA A 407 -25.60 -1.28 -14.63
N GLU A 408 -25.84 -0.44 -15.65
CA GLU A 408 -26.77 0.69 -15.58
C GLU A 408 -28.22 0.21 -15.47
N ILE A 409 -28.56 -0.86 -16.19
CA ILE A 409 -29.88 -1.50 -16.10
C ILE A 409 -30.13 -2.01 -14.67
N VAL A 410 -29.20 -2.77 -14.10
CA VAL A 410 -29.32 -3.29 -12.72
C VAL A 410 -29.41 -2.16 -11.70
N TYR A 411 -28.62 -1.09 -11.86
CA TYR A 411 -28.68 0.09 -11.00
C TYR A 411 -30.07 0.73 -11.00
N LYS A 412 -30.64 0.95 -12.19
CA LYS A 412 -31.99 1.54 -12.36
C LYS A 412 -33.09 0.63 -11.85
N ILE A 413 -32.97 -0.69 -12.02
CA ILE A 413 -33.90 -1.68 -11.45
C ILE A 413 -33.92 -1.56 -9.92
N ALA A 414 -32.74 -1.59 -9.28
CA ALA A 414 -32.63 -1.51 -7.83
C ALA A 414 -33.14 -0.16 -7.30
N GLN A 415 -32.77 0.94 -7.93
CA GLN A 415 -33.25 2.28 -7.57
C GLN A 415 -34.78 2.40 -7.73
N GLY A 416 -35.31 1.97 -8.87
CA GLY A 416 -36.74 2.01 -9.17
C GLY A 416 -37.56 1.18 -8.18
N PHE A 417 -37.09 -0.02 -7.82
CA PHE A 417 -37.71 -0.85 -6.81
C PHE A 417 -37.82 -0.12 -5.46
N VAL A 418 -36.72 0.48 -4.99
CA VAL A 418 -36.68 1.19 -3.69
C VAL A 418 -37.63 2.38 -3.70
N LEU A 419 -37.58 3.21 -4.75
CA LEU A 419 -38.44 4.40 -4.87
C LEU A 419 -39.93 4.02 -4.99
N SER A 420 -40.25 3.00 -5.78
CA SER A 420 -41.63 2.51 -5.94
C SER A 420 -42.18 1.93 -4.64
N LYS A 421 -41.38 1.20 -3.85
CA LYS A 421 -41.80 0.71 -2.53
C LYS A 421 -42.02 1.84 -1.54
N LEU A 422 -41.18 2.88 -1.56
CA LEU A 422 -41.38 4.07 -0.73
C LEU A 422 -42.68 4.80 -1.09
N SER A 423 -42.94 5.04 -2.36
CA SER A 423 -44.14 5.76 -2.79
C SER A 423 -45.41 4.93 -2.59
N SER A 424 -45.40 3.63 -2.93
CA SER A 424 -46.62 2.81 -2.88
C SER A 424 -46.98 2.33 -1.47
N LYS A 425 -45.99 2.00 -0.62
CA LYS A 425 -46.22 1.45 0.72
C LYS A 425 -46.25 2.52 1.82
N HIS A 426 -45.56 3.64 1.60
CA HIS A 426 -45.37 4.67 2.63
C HIS A 426 -45.84 6.07 2.19
N ASP A 427 -46.26 6.28 0.94
CA ASP A 427 -46.58 7.59 0.36
C ASP A 427 -45.46 8.64 0.54
N LEU A 428 -44.21 8.15 0.52
CA LEU A 428 -43.03 8.96 0.73
C LEU A 428 -42.33 9.25 -0.60
N GLN A 429 -42.24 10.54 -0.95
CA GLN A 429 -41.50 11.03 -2.11
C GLN A 429 -40.50 12.10 -1.67
N TRP A 430 -39.25 12.00 -2.11
CA TRP A 430 -38.18 12.91 -1.66
C TRP A 430 -38.51 14.39 -1.92
N SER A 431 -39.15 14.71 -3.06
CA SER A 431 -39.59 16.08 -3.39
C SER A 431 -40.57 16.68 -2.38
N LYS A 432 -41.36 15.84 -1.70
CA LYS A 432 -42.31 16.25 -0.65
C LYS A 432 -41.67 16.30 0.75
N CYS A 433 -40.58 15.56 0.95
CA CYS A 433 -39.90 15.44 2.25
C CYS A 433 -38.75 16.44 2.41
N LYS A 434 -38.05 16.77 1.32
CA LYS A 434 -36.85 17.64 1.33
C LYS A 434 -37.17 19.02 1.91
N GLY A 435 -36.33 19.48 2.83
CA GLY A 435 -36.47 20.76 3.53
C GLY A 435 -37.20 20.66 4.88
N ASN A 436 -37.80 19.51 5.22
CA ASN A 436 -38.40 19.27 6.53
C ASN A 436 -37.62 18.16 7.28
N PRO A 437 -36.86 18.48 8.34
CA PRO A 437 -36.02 17.50 9.04
C PRO A 437 -36.75 16.24 9.52
N LYS A 438 -38.00 16.37 9.98
CA LYS A 438 -38.79 15.24 10.48
C LYS A 438 -39.19 14.29 9.34
N LEU A 439 -39.64 14.85 8.21
CA LEU A 439 -40.02 14.08 7.04
C LEU A 439 -38.80 13.50 6.31
N GLU A 440 -37.67 14.21 6.28
CA GLU A 440 -36.41 13.69 5.76
C GLU A 440 -35.93 12.49 6.58
N ARG A 441 -36.01 12.57 7.91
CA ARG A 441 -35.67 11.45 8.79
C ARG A 441 -36.58 10.26 8.57
N GLU A 442 -37.90 10.47 8.54
CA GLU A 442 -38.86 9.40 8.25
C GLU A 442 -38.61 8.76 6.88
N TYR A 443 -38.37 9.58 5.85
CA TYR A 443 -38.00 9.11 4.52
C TYR A 443 -36.76 8.22 4.55
N ASN A 444 -35.70 8.67 5.22
CA ASN A 444 -34.44 7.95 5.30
C ASN A 444 -34.58 6.64 6.09
N ASP A 445 -35.29 6.65 7.22
CA ASP A 445 -35.53 5.45 8.05
C ASP A 445 -36.33 4.38 7.28
N LYS A 446 -37.37 4.80 6.53
CA LYS A 446 -38.13 3.89 5.67
C LYS A 446 -37.32 3.41 4.48
N LYS A 447 -36.52 4.29 3.86
CA LYS A 447 -35.64 3.93 2.75
C LYS A 447 -34.63 2.88 3.18
N GLU A 448 -33.99 3.08 4.32
CA GLU A 448 -33.05 2.12 4.90
C GLU A 448 -33.72 0.76 5.10
N LYS A 449 -34.94 0.72 5.67
CA LYS A 449 -35.68 -0.51 5.88
C LYS A 449 -35.96 -1.26 4.56
N VAL A 450 -36.47 -0.56 3.55
CA VAL A 450 -36.78 -1.14 2.23
C VAL A 450 -35.51 -1.69 1.56
N VAL A 451 -34.44 -0.91 1.53
CA VAL A 451 -33.16 -1.31 0.93
C VAL A 451 -32.60 -2.52 1.67
N ASN A 452 -32.64 -2.52 3.00
CA ASN A 452 -32.12 -3.60 3.80
C ASN A 452 -32.90 -4.91 3.62
N GLU A 453 -34.23 -4.86 3.57
CA GLU A 453 -35.05 -6.05 3.30
C GLU A 453 -34.68 -6.68 1.95
N ALA A 454 -34.55 -5.87 0.89
CA ALA A 454 -34.15 -6.34 -0.44
C ALA A 454 -32.71 -6.85 -0.47
N PHE A 455 -31.78 -6.14 0.16
CA PHE A 455 -30.37 -6.53 0.22
C PHE A 455 -30.21 -7.90 0.89
N LEU A 456 -30.90 -8.14 2.00
CA LEU A 456 -30.86 -9.41 2.72
C LEU A 456 -31.52 -10.54 1.94
N ALA A 457 -32.61 -10.24 1.24
CA ALA A 457 -33.25 -11.20 0.34
C ALA A 457 -32.29 -11.66 -0.77
N ILE A 458 -31.54 -10.75 -1.40
CA ILE A 458 -30.54 -11.14 -2.40
C ILE A 458 -29.36 -11.87 -1.77
N ARG A 459 -28.84 -11.38 -0.64
CA ARG A 459 -27.66 -11.95 0.02
C ARG A 459 -27.89 -13.40 0.47
N SER A 460 -29.10 -13.75 0.91
CA SER A 460 -29.42 -15.10 1.38
C SER A 460 -29.62 -16.12 0.25
N ARG A 461 -29.76 -15.67 -1.01
CA ARG A 461 -29.97 -16.52 -2.17
C ARG A 461 -28.65 -16.83 -2.85
N THR A 462 -28.03 -17.93 -2.44
CA THR A 462 -26.75 -18.42 -2.99
C THR A 462 -26.95 -19.30 -4.22
N GLU A 463 -28.10 -19.94 -4.39
CA GLU A 463 -28.42 -20.72 -5.58
C GLU A 463 -28.85 -19.83 -6.75
N LYS A 464 -28.32 -20.11 -7.94
CA LYS A 464 -28.56 -19.31 -9.16
C LYS A 464 -30.04 -19.17 -9.48
N GLN A 465 -30.79 -20.28 -9.50
CA GLN A 465 -32.21 -20.26 -9.84
C GLN A 465 -33.03 -19.46 -8.81
N ALA A 466 -32.77 -19.64 -7.51
CA ALA A 466 -33.45 -18.91 -6.45
C ALA A 466 -33.23 -17.39 -6.55
N PHE A 467 -32.03 -16.95 -6.95
CA PHE A 467 -31.77 -15.54 -7.24
C PHE A 467 -32.54 -15.06 -8.46
N ILE A 468 -32.49 -15.79 -9.58
CA ILE A 468 -33.17 -15.43 -10.83
C ILE A 468 -34.69 -15.28 -10.59
N ASP A 469 -35.31 -16.26 -9.93
CA ASP A 469 -36.74 -16.25 -9.64
C ASP A 469 -37.14 -15.04 -8.81
N TYR A 470 -36.34 -14.70 -7.79
CA TYR A 470 -36.58 -13.51 -6.98
C TYR A 470 -36.35 -12.22 -7.76
N PHE A 471 -35.28 -12.15 -8.55
CA PHE A 471 -34.95 -10.98 -9.35
C PHE A 471 -36.09 -10.65 -10.30
N VAL A 472 -36.57 -11.64 -11.05
CA VAL A 472 -37.66 -11.50 -12.02
C VAL A 472 -39.01 -11.22 -11.34
N SER A 473 -39.34 -11.91 -10.24
CA SER A 473 -40.66 -11.75 -9.60
C SER A 473 -40.80 -10.48 -8.76
N THR A 474 -39.70 -9.98 -8.19
CA THR A 474 -39.75 -8.94 -7.14
C THR A 474 -39.09 -7.63 -7.54
N LEU A 475 -37.91 -7.69 -8.16
CA LEU A 475 -37.15 -6.50 -8.51
C LEU A 475 -37.50 -5.98 -9.90
N TYR A 476 -37.98 -6.84 -10.79
CA TYR A 476 -38.08 -6.56 -12.21
C TYR A 476 -39.38 -5.86 -12.62
N PRO A 477 -39.34 -4.53 -12.71
CA PRO A 477 -39.89 -3.87 -13.89
C PRO A 477 -38.84 -2.90 -14.49
N HIS A 478 -39.01 -2.49 -15.75
CA HIS A 478 -38.28 -1.39 -16.44
C HIS A 478 -37.02 -1.72 -17.26
N VAL A 479 -36.89 -2.94 -17.82
CA VAL A 479 -35.98 -3.17 -18.96
C VAL A 479 -36.71 -2.86 -20.25
N ARG A 480 -36.05 -2.14 -21.18
CA ARG A 480 -36.67 -1.81 -22.47
C ARG A 480 -36.76 -3.06 -23.34
N GLN A 481 -37.74 -3.11 -24.23
CA GLN A 481 -37.99 -4.28 -25.07
C GLN A 481 -36.78 -4.64 -25.96
N ASP A 482 -36.06 -3.63 -26.44
CA ASP A 482 -34.84 -3.76 -27.26
C ASP A 482 -33.60 -4.21 -26.46
N GLU A 483 -33.61 -4.07 -25.13
CA GLU A 483 -32.53 -4.51 -24.22
C GLU A 483 -32.83 -5.86 -23.55
N PHE A 484 -34.08 -6.33 -23.66
CA PHE A 484 -34.58 -7.46 -22.87
C PHE A 484 -33.81 -8.76 -23.14
N VAL A 485 -33.60 -9.10 -24.42
CA VAL A 485 -32.98 -10.37 -24.82
C VAL A 485 -31.54 -10.45 -24.30
N ASP A 486 -30.76 -9.41 -24.54
CA ASP A 486 -29.35 -9.35 -24.12
C ASP A 486 -29.23 -9.37 -22.60
N PHE A 487 -30.06 -8.59 -21.89
CA PHE A 487 -30.07 -8.57 -20.44
C PHE A 487 -30.50 -9.92 -19.85
N ALA A 488 -31.54 -10.55 -20.41
CA ALA A 488 -31.98 -11.87 -19.97
C ALA A 488 -30.87 -12.90 -20.17
N GLN A 489 -30.21 -12.91 -21.34
CA GLN A 489 -29.08 -13.80 -21.59
C GLN A 489 -27.98 -13.61 -20.54
N LYS A 490 -27.63 -12.36 -20.20
CA LYS A 490 -26.65 -12.05 -19.14
C LYS A 490 -27.11 -12.51 -17.75
N LEU A 491 -28.40 -12.35 -17.43
CA LEU A 491 -28.96 -12.82 -16.16
C LEU A 491 -28.82 -14.35 -15.99
N PHE A 492 -29.01 -15.13 -17.07
CA PHE A 492 -28.90 -16.59 -17.03
C PHE A 492 -27.45 -17.11 -17.16
N GLN A 493 -26.61 -16.47 -17.98
CA GLN A 493 -25.24 -16.91 -18.22
C GLN A 493 -24.26 -16.40 -17.16
N ASP A 494 -24.40 -15.13 -16.75
CA ASP A 494 -23.51 -14.43 -15.83
C ASP A 494 -24.22 -14.09 -14.50
N THR A 495 -25.03 -15.03 -13.98
CA THR A 495 -25.91 -14.82 -12.83
C THR A 495 -25.21 -14.28 -11.58
N ASP A 496 -24.00 -14.77 -11.28
CA ASP A 496 -23.24 -14.33 -10.11
C ASP A 496 -22.76 -12.88 -10.22
N GLU A 497 -22.48 -12.42 -11.44
CA GLU A 497 -22.12 -11.04 -11.72
C GLU A 497 -23.33 -10.12 -11.55
N ILE A 498 -24.48 -10.49 -12.13
CA ILE A 498 -25.73 -9.73 -11.96
C ILE A 498 -26.14 -9.69 -10.49
N ARG A 499 -25.99 -10.79 -9.74
CA ARG A 499 -26.22 -10.82 -8.29
C ARG A 499 -25.29 -9.87 -7.54
N SER A 500 -24.00 -9.88 -7.87
CA SER A 500 -23.00 -8.98 -7.29
C SER A 500 -23.34 -7.52 -7.55
N LEU A 501 -23.68 -7.19 -8.80
CA LEU A 501 -24.14 -5.86 -9.21
C LEU A 501 -25.43 -5.44 -8.49
N THR A 502 -26.37 -6.37 -8.30
CA THR A 502 -27.63 -6.09 -7.60
C THR A 502 -27.38 -5.74 -6.13
N LEU A 503 -26.52 -6.51 -5.45
CA LEU A 503 -26.11 -6.20 -4.07
C LEU A 503 -25.43 -4.82 -4.00
N LEU A 504 -24.51 -4.54 -4.92
CA LEU A 504 -23.79 -3.27 -4.97
C LEU A 504 -24.73 -2.08 -5.27
N ALA A 505 -25.65 -2.26 -6.21
CA ALA A 505 -26.68 -1.29 -6.56
C ALA A 505 -27.59 -1.01 -5.35
N LEU A 506 -28.06 -2.04 -4.64
CA LEU A 506 -28.82 -1.85 -3.40
C LEU A 506 -27.99 -1.16 -2.31
N SER A 507 -26.70 -1.50 -2.15
CA SER A 507 -25.80 -0.79 -1.22
C SER A 507 -25.71 0.70 -1.52
N SER A 508 -25.72 1.11 -2.79
CA SER A 508 -25.73 2.54 -3.16
C SER A 508 -27.01 3.29 -2.77
N GLN A 509 -28.11 2.56 -2.51
CA GLN A 509 -29.41 3.14 -2.19
C GLN A 509 -29.61 3.44 -0.70
N TYR A 510 -28.74 2.98 0.19
CA TYR A 510 -28.81 3.37 1.61
C TYR A 510 -28.73 4.90 1.76
N PRO A 511 -29.41 5.49 2.75
CA PRO A 511 -29.30 6.90 3.06
C PRO A 511 -27.83 7.29 3.35
N ILE A 512 -27.41 8.46 2.84
CA ILE A 512 -26.13 9.04 3.25
C ILE A 512 -26.44 10.01 4.37
N LYS A 513 -26.01 9.68 5.60
CA LYS A 513 -26.06 10.63 6.71
C LYS A 513 -25.08 11.78 6.41
N ARG A 514 -25.54 13.02 6.48
CA ARG A 514 -24.67 14.20 6.37
C ARG A 514 -23.82 14.28 7.63
N GLN A 515 -22.51 14.56 7.50
CA GLN A 515 -21.64 14.80 8.65
C GLN A 515 -22.23 15.95 9.47
N GLY A 516 -22.61 15.66 10.72
CA GLY A 516 -23.35 16.55 11.61
C GLY A 516 -24.32 15.85 12.58
N GLU A 517 -24.66 14.58 12.33
CA GLU A 517 -25.58 13.79 13.18
C GLU A 517 -24.91 12.66 13.98
N THR A 518 -23.60 12.75 14.20
CA THR A 518 -22.87 11.85 15.11
C THR A 518 -22.11 12.71 16.11
N GLU A 519 -22.69 12.87 17.30
CA GLU A 519 -21.97 13.17 18.54
C GLU A 519 -21.07 11.98 18.93
#